data_AF-A0A0J6XI07-F1
#
_entry.id   AF-A0A0J6XI07-F1
#
_cell.length_a   1.000
_cell.length_b   1.000
_cell.length_c   1.000
_cell.angle_alpha   90.00
_cell.angle_beta   90.00
_cell.angle_gamma   90.00
#
_symmetry.space_group_name_H-M   'P 1'
#
loop_
_entity.id
_entity.type
_entity.pdbx_description
1 polymer ?
#
loop_
_entity_poly.entity_id
_entity_poly.type
_entity_poly.pdbx_seq_one_letter_code
_entity_poly.pdbx_strand_id
1 'polypeptide(L)'
;MLVPLTEGMLWSSMGVMDLAGIAALCALAGIPVTLIVARLQKRTVLEQAEAAHRTALAQSEASHRAAMEAAQASHRSALELAEGSHRNALEQAQLQAEFEWEMRRWDSRRGVYEQFQQAVDQVRRLVFSEADVLPETREAIYVIHELQHLVHMVAAPDAYSAAVRLYRSGIASFPYGSMREYRVRKWNEEVAPLRAALDEAIKRDLETPFPRRPQQSMD
;
A
#
# COMPACT_ATOMS: atom_id res chain seq x y z
N MET A 1 -40.67 22.29 35.07
CA MET A 1 -41.08 23.58 35.65
C MET A 1 -42.11 24.16 34.71
N LEU A 2 -43.34 24.27 35.19
CA LEU A 2 -44.57 24.58 34.46
C LEU A 2 -44.94 26.05 34.75
N VAL A 3 -45.65 26.68 33.83
CA VAL A 3 -46.45 27.93 33.93
C VAL A 3 -45.78 29.23 33.43
N PRO A 4 -46.56 30.08 32.71
CA PRO A 4 -46.11 31.03 31.70
C PRO A 4 -46.17 32.49 32.17
N LEU A 5 -45.58 33.41 31.40
CA LEU A 5 -45.78 34.84 31.59
C LEU A 5 -46.60 35.45 30.45
N THR A 6 -47.79 35.83 30.86
CA THR A 6 -48.76 36.72 30.25
C THR A 6 -48.23 38.16 30.18
N GLU A 7 -48.06 38.70 28.98
CA GLU A 7 -48.03 40.13 28.64
C GLU A 7 -48.56 40.24 27.20
N GLY A 8 -49.36 41.20 26.76
CA GLY A 8 -50.00 42.31 27.41
C GLY A 8 -51.16 42.70 26.49
N MET A 9 -52.34 42.73 27.07
CA MET A 9 -53.57 43.27 26.53
C MET A 9 -53.35 44.79 26.35
N LEU A 10 -53.34 45.30 25.11
CA LEU A 10 -53.59 46.71 24.74
C LEU A 10 -53.52 46.87 23.21
N TRP A 11 -54.46 46.24 22.48
CA TRP A 11 -54.86 46.75 21.16
C TRP A 11 -56.18 47.48 21.34
N SER A 12 -56.04 48.73 21.80
CA SER A 12 -57.11 49.72 21.82
C SER A 12 -57.54 49.99 20.38
N SER A 13 -58.72 49.51 20.03
CA SER A 13 -59.71 50.19 19.18
C SER A 13 -59.14 51.19 18.18
N MET A 14 -58.49 50.71 17.13
CA MET A 14 -58.24 51.50 15.91
C MET A 14 -59.15 50.99 14.81
N GLY A 15 -60.29 51.67 14.66
CA GLY A 15 -60.94 51.90 13.38
C GLY A 15 -61.36 50.66 12.59
N VAL A 16 -62.26 49.84 13.13
CA VAL A 16 -63.21 49.15 12.25
C VAL A 16 -64.13 50.25 11.74
N MET A 17 -63.83 50.83 10.57
CA MET A 17 -64.86 51.57 9.82
C MET A 17 -65.99 50.57 9.62
N ASP A 18 -67.09 50.81 10.33
CA ASP A 18 -68.28 49.97 10.30
C ASP A 18 -68.69 49.76 8.83
N LEU A 19 -69.10 48.54 8.48
CA LEU A 19 -69.44 48.15 7.10
C LEU A 19 -70.46 49.13 6.48
N ALA A 20 -71.28 49.74 7.34
CA ALA A 20 -72.23 50.81 7.05
C ALA A 20 -71.58 52.12 6.52
N GLY A 21 -70.42 52.53 7.04
CA GLY A 21 -69.71 53.74 6.60
C GLY A 21 -69.09 53.61 5.21
N ILE A 22 -68.61 52.41 4.86
CA ILE A 22 -68.11 52.11 3.50
C ILE A 22 -69.28 52.08 2.51
N ALA A 23 -70.41 51.47 2.89
CA ALA A 23 -71.61 51.42 2.05
C ALA A 23 -72.18 52.81 1.74
N ALA A 24 -72.19 53.73 2.72
CA ALA A 24 -72.65 55.11 2.52
C ALA A 24 -71.78 55.91 1.52
N LEU A 25 -70.45 55.77 1.59
CA LEU A 25 -69.53 56.40 0.63
C LEU A 25 -69.66 55.83 -0.80
N CYS A 26 -69.93 54.52 -0.93
CA CYS A 26 -70.16 53.89 -2.23
C CYS A 26 -71.44 54.40 -2.90
N ALA A 27 -72.50 54.56 -2.11
CA ALA A 27 -73.78 55.09 -2.56
C ALA A 27 -73.68 56.56 -3.02
N LEU A 28 -72.86 57.37 -2.34
CA LEU A 28 -72.64 58.79 -2.65
C LEU A 28 -71.77 59.02 -3.90
N ALA A 29 -70.84 58.10 -4.17
CA ALA A 29 -69.94 58.16 -5.33
C ALA A 29 -70.47 57.42 -6.59
N GLY A 30 -71.61 56.72 -6.50
CA GLY A 30 -72.18 55.93 -7.60
C GLY A 30 -71.37 54.70 -7.98
N ILE A 31 -70.42 54.27 -7.13
CA ILE A 31 -69.56 53.11 -7.39
C ILE A 31 -70.23 51.86 -6.81
N PRO A 32 -70.54 50.83 -7.62
CA PRO A 32 -71.05 49.57 -7.13
C PRO A 32 -70.13 48.97 -6.07
N VAL A 33 -70.68 48.63 -4.89
CA VAL A 33 -69.95 47.93 -3.81
C VAL A 33 -69.26 46.66 -4.32
N THR A 34 -69.86 46.01 -5.33
CA THR A 34 -69.30 44.85 -6.02
C THR A 34 -67.93 45.10 -6.66
N LEU A 35 -67.66 46.30 -7.18
CA LEU A 35 -66.35 46.66 -7.74
C LEU A 35 -65.29 46.83 -6.66
N ILE A 36 -65.65 47.33 -5.48
CA ILE A 36 -64.73 47.47 -4.35
C ILE A 36 -64.36 46.10 -3.80
N VAL A 37 -65.35 45.23 -3.60
CA VAL A 37 -65.13 43.84 -3.18
C VAL A 37 -64.26 43.10 -4.19
N ALA A 38 -64.57 43.20 -5.50
CA ALA A 38 -63.77 42.58 -6.55
C ALA A 38 -62.32 43.09 -6.59
N ARG A 39 -62.11 44.40 -6.38
CA ARG A 39 -60.77 45.01 -6.35
C ARG A 39 -59.96 44.55 -5.13
N LEU A 40 -60.58 44.44 -3.96
CA LEU A 40 -59.96 43.92 -2.74
C LEU A 40 -59.63 42.43 -2.90
N GLN A 41 -60.57 41.63 -3.41
CA GLN A 41 -60.34 40.21 -3.70
C GLN A 41 -59.20 39.99 -4.69
N LYS A 42 -59.15 40.78 -5.78
CA LYS A 42 -58.04 40.72 -6.74
C LYS A 42 -56.70 41.04 -6.07
N ARG A 43 -56.67 42.07 -5.22
CA ARG A 43 -55.46 42.46 -4.48
C ARG A 43 -55.01 41.36 -3.52
N THR A 44 -55.92 40.78 -2.75
CA THR A 44 -55.59 39.68 -1.83
C THR A 44 -55.09 38.44 -2.58
N VAL A 45 -55.68 38.12 -3.74
CA VAL A 45 -55.22 37.01 -4.58
C VAL A 45 -53.82 37.26 -5.13
N LEU A 46 -53.50 38.48 -5.56
CA LEU A 46 -52.16 38.84 -6.03
C LEU A 46 -51.12 38.78 -4.89
N GLU A 47 -51.45 39.32 -3.71
CA GLU A 47 -50.57 39.26 -2.53
C GLU A 47 -50.30 37.82 -2.09
N GLN A 48 -51.33 36.95 -2.11
CA GLN A 48 -51.17 35.52 -1.85
C GLN A 48 -50.31 34.82 -2.91
N ALA A 49 -50.51 35.13 -4.19
CA ALA A 49 -49.73 34.55 -5.28
C ALA A 49 -48.24 34.95 -5.19
N GLU A 50 -47.95 36.22 -4.87
CA GLU A 50 -46.58 36.68 -4.64
C GLU A 50 -45.93 36.00 -3.42
N ALA A 51 -46.66 35.89 -2.30
CA ALA A 51 -46.17 35.21 -1.11
C ALA A 51 -45.87 33.72 -1.39
N ALA A 52 -46.76 33.04 -2.13
CA ALA A 52 -46.56 31.67 -2.56
C ALA A 52 -45.35 31.54 -3.48
N HIS A 53 -45.18 32.45 -4.45
CA HIS A 53 -44.03 32.46 -5.36
C HIS A 53 -42.70 32.65 -4.61
N ARG A 54 -42.63 33.62 -3.68
CA ARG A 54 -41.43 33.84 -2.85
C ARG A 54 -41.09 32.61 -2.01
N THR A 55 -42.11 31.97 -1.42
CA THR A 55 -41.93 30.73 -0.65
C THR A 55 -41.39 29.61 -1.54
N ALA A 56 -41.95 29.43 -2.73
CA ALA A 56 -41.51 28.41 -3.68
C ALA A 56 -40.06 28.63 -4.14
N LEU A 57 -39.65 29.88 -4.41
CA LEU A 57 -38.26 30.22 -4.73
C LEU A 57 -37.31 29.91 -3.58
N ALA A 58 -37.65 30.34 -2.36
CA ALA A 58 -36.83 30.08 -1.18
C ALA A 58 -36.65 28.57 -0.92
N GLN A 59 -37.72 27.79 -1.11
CA GLN A 59 -37.66 26.34 -0.99
C GLN A 59 -36.79 25.71 -2.08
N SER A 60 -36.92 26.16 -3.34
CA SER A 60 -36.09 25.70 -4.45
C SER A 60 -34.60 25.96 -4.21
N GLU A 61 -34.25 27.17 -3.76
CA GLU A 61 -32.87 27.52 -3.42
C GLU A 61 -32.32 26.70 -2.25
N ALA A 62 -33.13 26.47 -1.22
CA ALA A 62 -32.74 25.64 -0.09
C ALA A 62 -32.48 24.18 -0.54
N SER A 63 -33.36 23.63 -1.38
CA SER A 63 -33.18 22.30 -1.96
C SER A 63 -31.94 22.21 -2.84
N HIS A 64 -31.68 23.23 -3.67
CA HIS A 64 -30.48 23.27 -4.51
C HIS A 64 -29.20 23.32 -3.66
N ARG A 65 -29.16 24.15 -2.61
CA ARG A 65 -28.02 24.21 -1.68
C ARG A 65 -27.79 22.87 -0.99
N ALA A 66 -28.84 22.24 -0.47
CA ALA A 66 -28.73 20.92 0.16
C ALA A 66 -28.21 19.85 -0.81
N ALA A 67 -28.66 19.85 -2.07
CA ALA A 67 -28.18 18.94 -3.09
C ALA A 67 -26.69 19.15 -3.41
N MET A 68 -26.24 20.40 -3.50
CA MET A 68 -24.83 20.74 -3.73
C MET A 68 -23.93 20.31 -2.55
N GLU A 69 -24.37 20.54 -1.31
CA GLU A 69 -23.64 20.10 -0.12
C GLU A 69 -23.51 18.58 -0.06
N ALA A 70 -24.59 17.86 -0.35
CA ALA A 70 -24.58 16.40 -0.44
C ALA A 70 -23.63 15.89 -1.53
N ALA A 71 -23.64 16.50 -2.72
CA ALA A 71 -22.74 16.15 -3.81
C ALA A 71 -21.26 16.38 -3.44
N GLN A 72 -20.95 17.51 -2.79
CA GLN A 72 -19.60 17.82 -2.32
C GLN A 72 -19.12 16.87 -1.22
N ALA A 73 -20.00 16.48 -0.29
CA ALA A 73 -19.68 15.50 0.74
C ALA A 73 -19.41 14.13 0.12
N SER A 74 -20.25 13.70 -0.83
CA SER A 74 -20.06 12.45 -1.56
C SER A 74 -18.75 12.43 -2.36
N HIS A 75 -18.43 13.52 -3.06
CA HIS A 75 -17.18 13.64 -3.80
C HIS A 75 -15.95 13.53 -2.89
N ARG A 76 -15.96 14.22 -1.73
CA ARG A 76 -14.87 14.12 -0.74
C ARG A 76 -14.71 12.70 -0.22
N SER A 77 -15.80 12.04 0.15
CA SER A 77 -15.76 10.65 0.62
C SER A 77 -15.23 9.69 -0.45
N ALA A 78 -15.58 9.89 -1.73
CA ALA A 78 -15.05 9.09 -2.83
C ALA A 78 -13.54 9.28 -3.02
N LEU A 79 -13.03 10.51 -2.87
CA LEU A 79 -11.59 10.78 -2.93
C LEU A 79 -10.84 10.11 -1.77
N GLU A 80 -11.34 10.24 -0.55
CA GLU A 80 -10.72 9.62 0.63
C GLU A 80 -10.64 8.09 0.48
N LEU A 81 -11.71 7.47 -0.03
CA LEU A 81 -11.73 6.03 -0.30
C LEU A 81 -10.70 5.64 -1.38
N ALA A 82 -10.62 6.42 -2.46
CA ALA A 82 -9.68 6.17 -3.54
C ALA A 82 -8.22 6.31 -3.07
N GLU A 83 -7.91 7.34 -2.28
CA GLU A 83 -6.58 7.54 -1.70
C GLU A 83 -6.20 6.42 -0.72
N GLY A 84 -7.14 5.98 0.13
CA GLY A 84 -6.94 4.85 1.02
C GLY A 84 -6.65 3.56 0.25
N SER A 85 -7.46 3.28 -0.78
CA SER A 85 -7.27 2.12 -1.65
C SER A 85 -5.93 2.15 -2.37
N HIS A 86 -5.54 3.32 -2.90
CA HIS A 86 -4.26 3.49 -3.58
C HIS A 86 -3.06 3.26 -2.63
N ARG A 87 -3.13 3.80 -1.41
CA ARG A 87 -2.09 3.60 -0.39
C ARG A 87 -1.93 2.13 -0.04
N ASN A 88 -3.04 1.43 0.22
CA ASN A 88 -3.03 0.01 0.53
C ASN A 88 -2.46 -0.82 -0.62
N ALA A 89 -2.80 -0.49 -1.87
CA ALA A 89 -2.26 -1.17 -3.05
C ALA A 89 -0.74 -0.99 -3.17
N LEU A 90 -0.22 0.21 -2.89
CA LEU A 90 1.22 0.47 -2.89
C LEU A 90 1.95 -0.31 -1.79
N GLU A 91 1.40 -0.34 -0.59
CA GLU A 91 1.98 -1.09 0.53
C GLU A 91 2.02 -2.60 0.23
N GLN A 92 0.94 -3.16 -0.32
CA GLN A 92 0.91 -4.56 -0.75
C GLN A 92 1.94 -4.85 -1.86
N ALA A 93 2.07 -3.94 -2.83
CA ALA A 93 3.05 -4.10 -3.91
C ALA A 93 4.49 -4.05 -3.38
N GLN A 94 4.78 -3.21 -2.39
CA GLN A 94 6.09 -3.14 -1.74
C GLN A 94 6.41 -4.44 -1.00
N LEU A 95 5.50 -4.92 -0.15
CA LEU A 95 5.68 -6.20 0.57
C LEU A 95 5.88 -7.38 -0.38
N GLN A 96 5.14 -7.41 -1.49
CA GLN A 96 5.29 -8.43 -2.51
C GLN A 96 6.67 -8.35 -3.20
N ALA A 97 7.12 -7.14 -3.55
CA ALA A 97 8.42 -6.93 -4.17
C ALA A 97 9.59 -7.31 -3.24
N GLU A 98 9.48 -6.98 -1.95
CA GLU A 98 10.45 -7.38 -0.93
C GLU A 98 10.50 -8.91 -0.79
N PHE A 99 9.34 -9.56 -0.68
CA PHE A 99 9.26 -11.02 -0.64
C PHE A 99 9.91 -11.68 -1.87
N GLU A 100 9.59 -11.20 -3.08
CA GLU A 100 10.18 -11.72 -4.32
C GLU A 100 11.69 -11.51 -4.37
N TRP A 101 12.18 -10.36 -3.90
CA TRP A 101 13.60 -10.07 -3.83
C TRP A 101 14.32 -11.01 -2.86
N GLU A 102 13.77 -11.21 -1.66
CA GLU A 102 14.32 -12.14 -0.67
C GLU A 102 14.34 -13.57 -1.19
N MET A 103 13.26 -13.99 -1.87
CA MET A 103 13.14 -15.32 -2.46
C MET A 103 14.18 -15.53 -3.57
N ARG A 104 14.35 -14.57 -4.49
CA ARG A 104 15.42 -14.61 -5.51
C ARG A 104 16.81 -14.64 -4.89
N ARG A 105 17.04 -13.88 -3.83
CA ARG A 105 18.32 -13.88 -3.10
C ARG A 105 18.58 -15.23 -2.43
N TRP A 106 17.53 -15.84 -1.88
CA TRP A 106 17.59 -17.17 -1.27
C TRP A 106 17.94 -18.25 -2.31
N ASP A 107 17.28 -18.26 -3.47
CA ASP A 107 17.58 -19.18 -4.56
C ASP A 107 19.00 -18.97 -5.13
N SER A 108 19.42 -17.72 -5.28
CA SER A 108 20.77 -17.38 -5.74
C SER A 108 21.84 -17.89 -4.78
N ARG A 109 21.63 -17.76 -3.46
CA ARG A 109 22.53 -18.33 -2.44
C ARG A 109 22.68 -19.84 -2.61
N ARG A 110 21.56 -20.57 -2.69
CA ARG A 110 21.57 -22.04 -2.88
C ARG A 110 22.32 -22.42 -4.16
N GLY A 111 22.00 -21.78 -5.29
CA GLY A 111 22.64 -22.07 -6.57
C GLY A 111 24.15 -21.79 -6.58
N VAL A 112 24.61 -20.72 -5.94
CA VAL A 112 26.05 -20.42 -5.81
C VAL A 112 26.75 -21.46 -4.93
N TYR A 113 26.14 -21.88 -3.82
CA TYR A 113 26.70 -22.93 -2.97
C TYR A 113 26.82 -24.27 -3.69
N GLU A 114 25.79 -24.66 -4.44
CA GLU A 114 25.80 -25.88 -5.25
C GLU A 114 26.94 -25.85 -6.28
N GLN A 115 27.07 -24.75 -7.03
CA GLN A 115 28.15 -24.59 -8.01
C GLN A 115 29.54 -24.64 -7.35
N PHE A 116 29.70 -23.97 -6.19
CA PHE A 116 30.96 -23.97 -5.46
C PHE A 116 31.33 -25.38 -4.98
N GLN A 117 30.39 -26.11 -4.39
CA GLN A 117 30.60 -27.50 -3.95
C GLN A 117 30.90 -28.44 -5.13
N GLN A 118 30.20 -28.29 -6.27
CA GLN A 118 30.47 -29.06 -7.48
C GLN A 118 31.88 -28.81 -8.03
N ALA A 119 32.35 -27.57 -8.01
CA ALA A 119 33.71 -27.22 -8.42
C ALA A 119 34.76 -27.82 -7.46
N VAL A 120 34.52 -27.78 -6.14
CA VAL A 120 35.35 -28.46 -5.14
C VAL A 120 35.38 -29.97 -5.39
N ASP A 121 34.24 -30.59 -5.72
CA ASP A 121 34.17 -32.00 -6.07
C ASP A 121 34.90 -32.34 -7.37
N GLN A 122 34.91 -31.44 -8.34
CA GLN A 122 35.72 -31.60 -9.55
C GLN A 122 37.22 -31.62 -9.21
N VAL A 123 37.69 -30.66 -8.41
CA VAL A 123 39.08 -30.67 -7.93
C VAL A 123 39.39 -31.96 -7.19
N ARG A 124 38.49 -32.45 -6.33
CA ARG A 124 38.64 -33.75 -5.67
C ARG A 124 38.84 -34.87 -6.68
N ARG A 125 37.96 -35.00 -7.68
CA ARG A 125 38.08 -36.06 -8.70
C ARG A 125 39.43 -36.01 -9.41
N LEU A 126 39.91 -34.82 -9.76
CA LEU A 126 41.20 -34.64 -10.43
C LEU A 126 42.38 -34.95 -9.51
N VAL A 127 42.33 -34.55 -8.24
CA VAL A 127 43.36 -34.86 -7.23
C VAL A 127 43.55 -36.38 -7.07
N PHE A 128 42.46 -37.14 -7.08
CA PHE A 128 42.49 -38.60 -6.93
C PHE A 128 42.76 -39.36 -8.24
N SER A 129 42.74 -38.67 -9.39
CA SER A 129 43.04 -39.23 -10.71
C SER A 129 44.49 -39.71 -10.82
N GLU A 130 44.70 -40.76 -11.61
CA GLU A 130 46.03 -41.28 -11.95
C GLU A 130 46.65 -40.59 -13.17
N ALA A 131 45.83 -39.89 -13.97
CA ALA A 131 46.29 -39.14 -15.14
C ALA A 131 47.01 -37.85 -14.74
N ASP A 132 47.92 -37.38 -15.60
CA ASP A 132 48.50 -36.04 -15.50
C ASP A 132 47.46 -35.00 -15.94
N VAL A 133 46.72 -34.47 -14.97
CA VAL A 133 45.59 -33.54 -15.16
C VAL A 133 45.90 -32.15 -14.65
N LEU A 134 47.16 -31.73 -14.73
CA LEU A 134 47.61 -30.42 -14.23
C LEU A 134 46.85 -29.23 -14.85
N PRO A 135 46.61 -29.17 -16.17
CA PRO A 135 45.84 -28.08 -16.78
C PRO A 135 44.40 -28.02 -16.28
N GLU A 136 43.70 -29.15 -16.23
CA GLU A 136 42.30 -29.25 -15.81
C GLU A 136 42.14 -28.94 -14.32
N THR A 137 43.13 -29.36 -13.50
CA THR A 137 43.13 -29.04 -12.08
C THR A 137 43.27 -27.53 -11.88
N ARG A 138 44.13 -26.87 -12.65
CA ARG A 138 44.32 -25.42 -12.57
C ARG A 138 43.05 -24.67 -12.98
N GLU A 139 42.40 -25.11 -14.05
CA GLU A 139 41.12 -24.52 -14.48
C GLU A 139 40.04 -24.66 -13.40
N ALA A 140 39.89 -25.85 -12.81
CA ALA A 140 38.92 -26.07 -11.73
C ALA A 140 39.22 -25.19 -10.50
N ILE A 141 40.50 -24.96 -10.17
CA ILE A 141 40.90 -24.04 -9.09
C ILE A 141 40.53 -22.59 -9.43
N TYR A 142 40.69 -22.15 -10.68
CA TYR A 142 40.26 -20.82 -11.11
C TYR A 142 38.75 -20.64 -11.01
N VAL A 143 37.96 -21.66 -11.37
CA VAL A 143 36.49 -21.62 -11.19
C VAL A 143 36.15 -21.42 -9.72
N ILE A 144 36.82 -22.11 -8.79
CA ILE A 144 36.60 -21.92 -7.34
C ILE A 144 36.99 -20.49 -6.91
N HIS A 145 38.07 -19.93 -7.44
CA HIS A 145 38.46 -18.54 -7.17
C HIS A 145 37.35 -17.55 -7.56
N GLU A 146 36.78 -17.70 -8.74
CA GLU A 146 35.67 -16.84 -9.22
C GLU A 146 34.41 -17.04 -8.38
N LEU A 147 34.03 -18.30 -8.12
CA LEU A 147 32.87 -18.61 -7.31
C LEU A 147 33.01 -18.10 -5.86
N GLN A 148 34.23 -17.98 -5.32
CA GLN A 148 34.45 -17.36 -4.00
C GLN A 148 33.94 -15.90 -3.96
N HIS A 149 34.08 -15.16 -5.07
CA HIS A 149 33.62 -13.78 -5.17
C HIS A 149 32.09 -13.73 -5.27
N LEU A 150 31.47 -14.70 -5.95
CA LEU A 150 30.02 -14.84 -5.94
C LEU A 150 29.48 -15.19 -4.55
N VAL A 151 30.15 -16.11 -3.85
CA VAL A 151 29.83 -16.45 -2.45
C VAL A 151 29.89 -15.19 -1.58
N HIS A 152 30.90 -14.33 -1.74
CA HIS A 152 30.98 -13.06 -0.98
C HIS A 152 29.73 -12.18 -1.13
N MET A 153 29.14 -12.13 -2.31
CA MET A 153 27.99 -11.27 -2.60
C MET A 153 26.69 -11.79 -1.99
N VAL A 154 26.55 -13.11 -1.85
CA VAL A 154 25.28 -13.74 -1.49
C VAL A 154 25.27 -14.36 -0.10
N ALA A 155 26.40 -14.85 0.39
CA ALA A 155 26.51 -15.66 1.60
C ALA A 155 26.53 -14.85 2.90
N ALA A 156 26.16 -15.50 4.01
CA ALA A 156 26.49 -15.00 5.33
C ALA A 156 28.02 -14.93 5.56
N PRO A 157 28.51 -14.03 6.43
CA PRO A 157 29.94 -13.87 6.71
C PRO A 157 30.65 -15.17 7.09
N ASP A 158 30.00 -16.05 7.85
CA ASP A 158 30.55 -17.33 8.28
C ASP A 158 30.79 -18.30 7.10
N ALA A 159 29.81 -18.43 6.21
CA ALA A 159 29.91 -19.28 5.03
C ALA A 159 30.96 -18.74 4.03
N TYR A 160 31.00 -17.42 3.84
CA TYR A 160 32.05 -16.79 3.05
C TYR A 160 33.45 -17.02 3.64
N SER A 161 33.61 -16.81 4.95
CA SER A 161 34.88 -17.06 5.65
C SER A 161 35.34 -18.50 5.51
N ALA A 162 34.42 -19.46 5.64
CA ALA A 162 34.71 -20.88 5.43
C ALA A 162 35.14 -21.17 3.97
N ALA A 163 34.47 -20.57 2.98
CA ALA A 163 34.81 -20.74 1.57
C ALA A 163 36.20 -20.17 1.24
N VAL A 164 36.53 -18.97 1.76
CA VAL A 164 37.85 -18.35 1.59
C VAL A 164 38.94 -19.17 2.26
N ARG A 165 38.68 -19.72 3.45
CA ARG A 165 39.64 -20.61 4.13
C ARG A 165 39.89 -21.89 3.33
N LEU A 166 38.83 -22.53 2.85
CA LEU A 166 38.94 -23.72 2.00
C LEU A 166 39.77 -23.41 0.75
N TYR A 167 39.49 -22.29 0.07
CA TYR A 167 40.23 -21.87 -1.11
C TYR A 167 41.70 -21.56 -0.77
N ARG A 168 41.98 -20.60 0.10
CA ARG A 168 43.34 -20.08 0.33
C ARG A 168 44.25 -21.07 1.06
N SER A 169 43.73 -21.75 2.07
CA SER A 169 44.54 -22.64 2.91
C SER A 169 44.60 -24.06 2.36
N GLY A 170 43.53 -24.53 1.72
CA GLY A 170 43.46 -25.88 1.17
C GLY A 170 43.79 -25.96 -0.33
N ILE A 171 42.96 -25.34 -1.15
CA ILE A 171 42.90 -25.62 -2.60
C ILE A 171 43.98 -24.84 -3.39
N ALA A 172 44.18 -23.56 -3.10
CA ALA A 172 45.18 -22.73 -3.78
C ALA A 172 46.62 -23.14 -3.44
N SER A 173 46.81 -23.91 -2.36
CA SER A 173 48.11 -24.36 -1.89
C SER A 173 48.53 -25.73 -2.44
N PHE A 174 47.78 -26.31 -3.39
CA PHE A 174 48.18 -27.54 -4.07
C PHE A 174 49.47 -27.33 -4.88
N PRO A 175 50.57 -28.05 -4.57
CA PRO A 175 51.81 -27.90 -5.31
C PRO A 175 51.71 -28.55 -6.69
N TYR A 176 52.08 -27.77 -7.71
CA TYR A 176 52.14 -28.20 -9.10
C TYR A 176 53.15 -29.34 -9.29
N GLY A 177 52.79 -30.32 -10.13
CA GLY A 177 53.67 -31.46 -10.44
C GLY A 177 53.94 -32.41 -9.26
N SER A 178 53.23 -32.27 -8.15
CA SER A 178 53.40 -33.17 -7.00
C SER A 178 52.84 -34.56 -7.27
N MET A 179 53.48 -35.59 -6.70
CA MET A 179 53.05 -36.98 -6.83
C MET A 179 51.62 -37.18 -6.31
N ARG A 180 50.88 -38.12 -6.92
CA ARG A 180 49.49 -38.43 -6.55
C ARG A 180 49.31 -38.67 -5.06
N GLU A 181 50.20 -39.46 -4.44
CA GLU A 181 50.17 -39.75 -3.00
C GLU A 181 50.22 -38.48 -2.14
N TYR A 182 51.07 -37.52 -2.52
CA TYR A 182 51.15 -36.24 -1.83
C TYR A 182 49.84 -35.46 -1.97
N ARG A 183 49.27 -35.38 -3.18
CA ARG A 183 48.01 -34.65 -3.41
C ARG A 183 46.85 -35.27 -2.62
N VAL A 184 46.74 -36.60 -2.62
CA VAL A 184 45.71 -37.33 -1.87
C VAL A 184 45.87 -37.12 -0.37
N ARG A 185 47.10 -37.24 0.15
CA ARG A 185 47.37 -36.97 1.57
C ARG A 185 46.97 -35.55 1.96
N LYS A 186 47.44 -34.55 1.20
CA LYS A 186 47.09 -33.14 1.41
C LYS A 186 45.58 -32.91 1.36
N TRP A 187 44.88 -33.53 0.41
CA TRP A 187 43.42 -33.44 0.36
C TRP A 187 42.78 -33.95 1.65
N ASN A 188 43.17 -35.14 2.10
CA ASN A 188 42.58 -35.77 3.29
C ASN A 188 42.91 -35.01 4.58
N GLU A 189 44.14 -34.51 4.72
CA GLU A 189 44.62 -33.86 5.95
C GLU A 189 44.25 -32.38 6.04
N GLU A 190 44.28 -31.63 4.93
CA GLU A 190 44.10 -30.18 4.93
C GLU A 190 42.75 -29.75 4.32
N VAL A 191 42.34 -30.34 3.20
CA VAL A 191 41.18 -29.85 2.43
C VAL A 191 39.86 -30.42 2.94
N ALA A 192 39.81 -31.71 3.25
CA ALA A 192 38.59 -32.40 3.68
C ALA A 192 38.00 -31.81 4.99
N PRO A 193 38.79 -31.49 6.03
CA PRO A 193 38.25 -30.84 7.22
C PRO A 193 37.70 -29.44 6.95
N LEU A 194 38.36 -28.67 6.08
CA LEU A 194 37.91 -27.33 5.68
C LEU A 194 36.60 -27.39 4.88
N ARG A 195 36.46 -28.42 4.03
CA ARG A 195 35.22 -28.67 3.31
C ARG A 195 34.07 -29.01 4.25
N ALA A 196 34.28 -29.90 5.22
CA ALA A 196 33.25 -30.22 6.21
C ALA A 196 32.81 -28.97 7.00
N ALA A 197 33.76 -28.11 7.37
CA ALA A 197 33.44 -26.83 8.03
C ALA A 197 32.65 -25.87 7.13
N LEU A 198 32.94 -25.85 5.82
CA LEU A 198 32.15 -25.09 4.84
C LEU A 198 30.73 -25.65 4.72
N ASP A 199 30.57 -26.98 4.64
CA ASP A 199 29.26 -27.63 4.51
C ASP A 199 28.36 -27.31 5.72
N GLU A 200 28.91 -27.33 6.94
CA GLU A 200 28.19 -26.91 8.15
C GLU A 200 27.88 -25.41 8.19
N ALA A 201 28.76 -24.56 7.64
CA ALA A 201 28.49 -23.12 7.55
C ALA A 201 27.39 -22.82 6.52
N ILE A 202 27.41 -23.49 5.37
CA ILE A 202 26.35 -23.41 4.35
C ILE A 202 25.01 -23.88 4.93
N LYS A 203 25.01 -25.02 5.64
CA LYS A 203 23.81 -25.54 6.29
C LYS A 203 23.19 -24.53 7.25
N ARG A 204 23.99 -23.95 8.14
CA ARG A 204 23.53 -22.90 9.08
C ARG A 204 23.03 -21.65 8.38
N ASP A 205 23.68 -21.22 7.29
CA ASP A 205 23.20 -20.07 6.50
C ASP A 205 21.85 -20.39 5.84
N LEU A 206 21.68 -21.58 5.26
CA LEU A 206 20.43 -21.99 4.63
C LEU A 206 19.31 -22.32 5.63
N GLU A 207 19.63 -22.57 6.89
CA GLU A 207 18.67 -22.70 8.00
C GLU A 207 18.07 -21.35 8.42
N THR A 208 18.58 -20.20 7.95
CA THR A 208 17.87 -18.93 8.15
C THR A 208 16.46 -19.01 7.56
N PRO A 209 15.43 -18.47 8.27
CA PRO A 209 14.04 -18.67 7.90
C PRO A 209 13.79 -18.31 6.43
N PHE A 210 13.17 -19.23 5.70
CA PHE A 210 12.69 -18.95 4.35
C PHE A 210 11.69 -17.77 4.41
N PRO A 211 11.78 -16.79 3.51
CA PRO A 211 10.85 -15.66 3.50
C PRO A 211 9.41 -16.18 3.43
N ARG A 212 8.55 -15.66 4.30
CA ARG A 212 7.12 -16.04 4.31
C ARG A 212 6.36 -15.07 3.44
N ARG A 213 5.44 -15.60 2.63
CA ARG A 213 4.56 -14.75 1.82
C ARG A 213 3.80 -13.79 2.76
N PRO A 214 3.76 -12.49 2.46
CA PRO A 214 2.93 -11.57 3.22
C PRO A 214 1.48 -12.07 3.22
N GLN A 215 0.88 -12.19 4.41
CA GLN A 215 -0.52 -12.52 4.51
C GLN A 215 -1.31 -11.32 3.98
N GLN A 216 -2.18 -11.54 2.99
CA GLN A 216 -3.14 -10.52 2.61
C GLN A 216 -4.11 -10.35 3.79
N SER A 217 -4.03 -9.22 4.50
CA SER A 217 -5.08 -8.85 5.43
C SER A 217 -6.36 -8.62 4.61
N MET A 218 -7.32 -9.53 4.73
CA MET A 218 -8.67 -9.33 4.23
C MET A 218 -9.45 -8.51 5.27
N ASP A 219 -9.10 -7.24 5.41
CA ASP A 219 -9.85 -6.27 6.21
C ASP A 219 -10.43 -5.18 5.30
#